data_AF-A0A9D8KC73-F1
#
_entry.id   AF-A0A9D8KC73-F1
#
_cell.length_a   1.000
_cell.length_b   1.000
_cell.length_c   1.000
_cell.angle_alpha   90.00
_cell.angle_beta   90.00
_cell.angle_gamma   90.00
#
_symmetry.space_group_name_H-M   'P 1'
#
loop_
_entity.id
_entity.type
_entity.pdbx_description
1 polymer ?
#
loop_
_entity_poly.entity_id
_entity_poly.type
_entity_poly.pdbx_seq_one_letter_code
_entity_poly.pdbx_strand_id
1 'polypeptide(L)'
;MENRTIETLSENLKRLIAIIEGDASLEAIASAQKSFTSAVEEAMKKYNEGKIEVQVRGLPADMHIFATRDLPKIIEDEGQWPKILKDLKRFERVMELVVEPKEGD
;
A
#
# COMPACT_ATOMS: atom_id res chain seq x y z
N MET A 1 14.53 13.26 3.11
CA MET A 1 14.62 11.79 3.18
C MET A 1 13.27 11.13 3.50
N GLU A 2 12.32 11.84 4.12
CA GLU A 2 10.99 11.31 4.48
C GLU A 2 10.06 11.06 3.29
N ASN A 3 10.15 11.85 2.22
CA ASN A 3 9.36 11.62 0.99
C ASN A 3 9.62 10.26 0.33
N ARG A 4 10.83 9.70 0.46
CA ARG A 4 11.21 8.46 -0.23
C ARG A 4 10.41 7.24 0.26
N THR A 5 10.02 7.20 1.54
CA THR A 5 9.26 6.06 2.08
C THR A 5 7.84 6.04 1.50
N ILE A 6 7.19 7.20 1.39
CA ILE A 6 5.85 7.30 0.78
C ILE A 6 5.90 7.07 -0.73
N GLU A 7 6.90 7.59 -1.41
CA GLU A 7 7.14 7.34 -2.84
C GLU A 7 7.29 5.83 -3.09
N THR A 8 8.15 5.16 -2.31
CA THR A 8 8.35 3.70 -2.38
C THR A 8 7.04 2.94 -2.14
N LEU A 9 6.25 3.35 -1.15
CA LEU A 9 4.96 2.73 -0.88
C LEU A 9 3.99 2.89 -2.07
N SER A 10 3.90 4.11 -2.62
CA SER A 10 3.05 4.42 -3.77
C SER A 10 3.45 3.63 -5.02
N GLU A 11 4.75 3.53 -5.30
CA GLU A 11 5.28 2.74 -6.41
C GLU A 11 4.95 1.25 -6.27
N ASN A 12 5.13 0.69 -5.07
CA ASN A 12 4.80 -0.72 -4.83
C ASN A 12 3.31 -1.00 -4.93
N LEU A 13 2.46 -0.07 -4.47
CA LEU A 13 1.01 -0.17 -4.63
C LEU A 13 0.61 -0.16 -6.11
N LYS A 14 1.11 0.81 -6.88
CA LYS A 14 0.87 0.93 -8.33
C LYS A 14 1.33 -0.31 -9.08
N ARG A 15 2.51 -0.83 -8.72
CA ARG A 15 3.06 -2.06 -9.30
C ARG A 15 2.18 -3.27 -9.00
N LEU A 16 1.70 -3.42 -7.76
CA LEU A 16 0.82 -4.53 -7.40
C LEU A 16 -0.50 -4.48 -8.18
N ILE A 17 -1.11 -3.29 -8.29
CA ILE A 17 -2.32 -3.08 -9.10
C ILE A 17 -2.08 -3.51 -10.55
N ALA A 18 -1.01 -3.00 -11.18
CA ALA A 18 -0.70 -3.30 -12.58
C ALA A 18 -0.46 -4.79 -12.84
N ILE A 19 0.16 -5.50 -11.90
CA ILE A 19 0.42 -6.94 -12.03
C ILE A 19 -0.88 -7.74 -11.93
N ILE A 20 -1.77 -7.40 -10.98
CA ILE A 20 -3.07 -8.09 -10.87
C ILE A 20 -3.97 -7.80 -12.09
N GLU A 21 -3.86 -6.61 -12.69
CA GLU A 21 -4.60 -6.28 -13.93
C GLU A 21 -4.03 -6.94 -15.19
N GLY A 22 -2.73 -7.28 -15.18
CA GLY A 22 -1.96 -7.64 -16.37
C GLY A 22 -1.94 -9.13 -16.74
N ASP A 23 -2.90 -9.94 -16.30
CA ASP A 23 -2.92 -11.41 -16.49
C ASP A 23 -1.59 -12.07 -16.08
N ALA A 24 -1.03 -11.62 -14.94
CA ALA A 24 0.25 -12.09 -14.44
C ALA A 24 0.11 -13.42 -13.66
N SER A 25 1.22 -14.15 -13.56
CA SER A 25 1.26 -15.37 -12.74
C SER A 25 1.08 -15.08 -11.26
N LEU A 26 0.53 -16.05 -10.53
CA LEU A 26 0.41 -16.00 -9.06
C LEU A 26 1.76 -15.71 -8.37
N GLU A 27 2.87 -16.21 -8.92
CA GLU A 27 4.22 -15.94 -8.41
C GLU A 27 4.60 -14.45 -8.51
N ALA A 28 4.31 -13.81 -9.66
CA ALA A 28 4.57 -12.38 -9.86
C ALA A 28 3.71 -11.53 -8.91
N ILE A 29 2.44 -11.93 -8.75
CA ILE A 29 1.49 -11.30 -7.83
C ILE A 29 1.98 -11.45 -6.38
N ALA A 30 2.38 -12.64 -5.94
CA ALA A 30 2.89 -12.90 -4.60
C ALA A 30 4.19 -12.13 -4.31
N SER A 31 5.08 -12.02 -5.31
CA SER A 31 6.30 -11.21 -5.19
C SER A 31 5.98 -9.73 -4.97
N ALA A 32 5.10 -9.17 -5.79
CA ALA A 32 4.67 -7.78 -5.68
C ALA A 32 3.93 -7.49 -4.38
N GLN A 33 3.09 -8.43 -3.92
CA GLN A 33 2.40 -8.35 -2.63
C GLN A 33 3.40 -8.25 -1.48
N LYS A 34 4.45 -9.08 -1.47
CA LYS A 34 5.49 -9.00 -0.44
C LYS A 34 6.20 -7.65 -0.44
N SER A 35 6.56 -7.13 -1.62
CA SER A 35 7.19 -5.81 -1.72
C SER A 35 6.28 -4.68 -1.21
N PHE A 36 4.99 -4.73 -1.53
CA PHE A 36 4.01 -3.79 -1.01
C PHE A 36 3.87 -3.89 0.52
N THR A 37 3.74 -5.10 1.07
CA THR A 37 3.66 -5.30 2.53
C THR A 37 4.90 -4.74 3.24
N SER A 38 6.11 -4.99 2.74
CA SER A 38 7.33 -4.44 3.35
C SER A 38 7.38 -2.91 3.29
N ALA A 39 6.91 -2.29 2.20
CA ALA A 39 6.83 -0.83 2.11
C ALA A 39 5.81 -0.25 3.10
N VAL A 40 4.68 -0.94 3.33
CA VAL A 40 3.68 -0.54 4.34
C VAL A 40 4.26 -0.65 5.76
N GLU A 41 5.00 -1.71 6.07
CA GLU A 41 5.67 -1.86 7.37
C GLU A 41 6.68 -0.73 7.62
N GLU A 42 7.46 -0.36 6.61
CA GLU A 42 8.41 0.77 6.71
C GLU A 42 7.67 2.10 6.93
N ALA A 43 6.62 2.37 6.14
CA ALA A 43 5.79 3.56 6.29
C ALA A 43 5.13 3.64 7.67
N MET A 44 4.61 2.52 8.19
CA MET A 44 4.01 2.45 9.51
C MET A 44 5.05 2.71 10.61
N LYS A 45 6.28 2.20 10.47
CA LYS A 45 7.37 2.51 11.40
C LYS A 45 7.67 4.01 11.42
N LYS A 46 7.81 4.64 10.26
CA LYS A 46 8.05 6.10 10.16
C LYS A 46 6.89 6.92 10.72
N TYR A 47 5.65 6.50 10.49
CA TYR A 47 4.44 7.09 11.08
C TYR A 47 4.48 7.03 12.61
N ASN A 48 4.80 5.86 13.19
CA ASN A 48 4.92 5.69 14.64
C ASN A 48 6.08 6.50 15.24
N GLU A 49 7.14 6.76 14.47
CA GLU A 49 8.26 7.64 14.84
C GLU A 49 7.91 9.14 14.71
N GLY A 50 6.71 9.49 14.22
CA GLY A 50 6.30 10.88 13.98
C GLY A 50 6.94 11.54 12.75
N LYS A 51 7.56 10.74 11.86
CA LYS A 51 8.24 11.21 10.64
C LYS A 51 7.33 11.27 9.41
N ILE A 52 6.13 10.74 9.54
CA ILE A 52 5.07 10.81 8.54
C ILE A 52 3.82 11.28 9.27
N GLU A 53 3.17 12.30 8.74
CA GLU A 53 1.86 12.74 9.20
C GLU A 53 0.84 12.43 8.12
N VAL A 54 -0.36 12.02 8.55
CA VAL A 54 -1.48 11.77 7.65
C VAL A 54 -2.67 12.60 8.12
N GLN A 55 -3.37 13.21 7.17
CA GLN A 55 -4.56 13.99 7.49
C GLN A 55 -5.73 13.10 7.95
N VAL A 56 -5.80 11.85 7.46
CA VAL A 56 -6.84 10.88 7.83
C VAL A 56 -6.34 9.97 8.94
N ARG A 57 -6.84 10.19 10.16
CA ARG A 57 -6.60 9.32 11.32
C ARG A 57 -7.17 7.93 11.06
N GLY A 58 -6.41 6.88 11.38
CA GLY A 58 -6.80 5.48 11.20
C GLY A 58 -6.34 4.85 9.88
N LEU A 59 -6.14 5.64 8.83
CA LEU A 59 -5.69 5.14 7.52
C LEU A 59 -4.39 4.31 7.59
N PRO A 60 -3.32 4.71 8.31
CA PRO A 60 -2.11 3.91 8.39
C PRO A 60 -2.36 2.54 9.03
N ALA A 61 -3.20 2.49 10.07
CA ALA A 61 -3.53 1.25 10.75
C ALA A 61 -4.36 0.32 9.85
N ASP A 62 -5.36 0.86 9.15
CA ASP A 62 -6.20 0.10 8.22
C ASP A 62 -5.37 -0.47 7.07
N MET A 63 -4.49 0.34 6.48
CA MET A 63 -3.60 -0.09 5.41
C MET A 63 -2.60 -1.14 5.89
N HIS A 64 -2.03 -0.97 7.09
CA HIS A 64 -1.13 -1.94 7.69
C HIS A 64 -1.82 -3.28 7.96
N ILE A 65 -3.04 -3.27 8.51
CA ILE A 65 -3.84 -4.47 8.73
C ILE A 65 -4.13 -5.16 7.39
N PHE A 66 -4.61 -4.41 6.41
CA PHE A 66 -4.90 -4.94 5.08
C PHE A 66 -3.67 -5.60 4.47
N ALA A 67 -2.53 -4.91 4.42
CA ALA A 67 -1.32 -5.40 3.75
C ALA A 67 -0.64 -6.58 4.46
N THR A 68 -0.73 -6.67 5.79
CA THR A 68 -0.04 -7.70 6.58
C THR A 68 -0.90 -8.93 6.89
N ARG A 69 -2.23 -8.76 6.97
CA ARG A 69 -3.14 -9.84 7.42
C ARG A 69 -4.09 -10.33 6.35
N ASP A 70 -4.68 -9.41 5.59
CA ASP A 70 -5.79 -9.73 4.69
C ASP A 70 -5.25 -10.05 3.30
N LEU A 71 -4.46 -9.15 2.72
CA LEU A 71 -3.92 -9.27 1.38
C LEU A 71 -3.19 -10.60 1.12
N PRO A 72 -2.30 -11.12 2.00
CA PRO A 72 -1.63 -12.40 1.75
C PRO A 72 -2.58 -13.60 1.62
N LYS A 73 -3.73 -13.57 2.32
CA LYS A 73 -4.70 -14.67 2.30
C LYS A 73 -5.63 -14.59 1.11
N ILE A 74 -5.99 -13.38 0.72
CA ILE A 74 -7.00 -13.14 -0.31
C ILE A 74 -6.36 -13.30 -1.70
N ILE A 75 -5.05 -13.07 -1.84
CA ILE A 75 -4.36 -13.11 -3.13
C ILE A 75 -4.22 -14.52 -3.71
N GLU A 76 -4.32 -15.54 -2.86
CA GLU A 76 -4.35 -16.96 -3.25
C GLU A 76 -5.68 -17.37 -3.91
N ASP A 77 -6.73 -16.54 -3.81
CA ASP A 77 -8.04 -16.75 -4.41
C ASP A 77 -8.28 -15.78 -5.58
N GLU A 78 -8.12 -16.27 -6.80
CA GLU A 78 -8.35 -15.50 -8.04
C GLU A 78 -9.76 -14.90 -8.11
N GLY A 79 -10.76 -15.56 -7.50
CA GLY A 79 -12.13 -15.05 -7.42
C GLY A 79 -12.25 -13.76 -6.60
N GLN A 80 -11.27 -13.44 -5.76
CA GLN A 80 -11.24 -12.23 -4.94
C GLN A 80 -10.42 -11.09 -5.56
N TRP A 81 -9.67 -11.31 -6.64
CA TRP A 81 -8.84 -10.29 -7.25
C TRP A 81 -9.60 -9.00 -7.64
N PRO A 82 -10.83 -9.05 -8.18
CA PRO A 82 -11.59 -7.83 -8.45
C PRO A 82 -11.91 -7.00 -7.20
N LYS A 83 -12.05 -7.66 -6.04
CA LYS A 83 -12.27 -6.97 -4.76
C LYS A 83 -10.96 -6.37 -4.26
N ILE A 84 -9.87 -7.13 -4.28
CA ILE A 84 -8.53 -6.64 -3.91
C ILE A 84 -8.16 -5.41 -4.73
N LEU A 85 -8.38 -5.43 -6.04
CA LEU A 85 -8.11 -4.29 -6.92
C LEU A 85 -8.88 -3.04 -6.51
N LYS A 86 -10.15 -3.17 -6.10
CA LYS A 86 -10.94 -2.03 -5.62
C LYS A 86 -10.36 -1.46 -4.33
N ASP A 87 -9.95 -2.31 -3.39
CA ASP A 87 -9.37 -1.88 -2.13
C ASP A 87 -7.99 -1.21 -2.35
N LEU A 88 -7.13 -1.80 -3.19
CA LEU A 88 -5.83 -1.22 -3.57
C LEU A 88 -5.97 0.16 -4.24
N LYS A 89 -6.89 0.30 -5.22
CA LYS A 89 -7.16 1.59 -5.88
C LYS A 89 -7.76 2.62 -4.93
N ARG A 90 -8.55 2.18 -3.95
CA ARG A 90 -9.05 3.09 -2.90
C ARG A 90 -7.88 3.60 -2.06
N PHE A 91 -6.97 2.72 -1.65
CA PHE A 91 -5.78 3.13 -0.90
C PHE A 91 -4.89 4.08 -1.70
N GLU A 92 -4.68 3.82 -2.99
CA GLU A 92 -3.92 4.68 -3.89
C GLU A 92 -4.50 6.09 -3.91
N ARG A 93 -5.80 6.20 -4.17
CA ARG A 93 -6.48 7.49 -4.21
C ARG A 93 -6.43 8.22 -2.87
N VAL A 94 -6.56 7.51 -1.76
CA VAL A 94 -6.48 8.14 -0.44
C VAL A 94 -5.05 8.61 -0.16
N MET A 95 -4.02 7.83 -0.50
CA MET A 95 -2.63 8.27 -0.34
C MET A 95 -2.33 9.55 -1.14
N GLU A 96 -2.81 9.64 -2.38
CA GLU A 96 -2.64 10.84 -3.22
C GLU A 96 -3.32 12.09 -2.64
N LEU A 97 -4.40 11.92 -1.87
CA LEU A 97 -5.16 13.01 -1.27
C LEU A 97 -4.68 13.41 0.14
N VAL A 98 -3.99 12.52 0.85
CA VAL A 98 -3.75 12.64 2.30
C VAL A 98 -2.27 12.82 2.63
N VAL A 99 -1.38 12.49 1.70
CA VAL A 99 0.06 12.69 1.86
C VAL A 99 0.50 13.94 1.10
N GLU A 100 0.10 15.10 1.60
CA GLU A 100 0.80 16.34 1.26
C GLU A 100 2.12 16.39 2.07
N PRO A 101 3.29 16.58 1.43
CA PRO A 101 4.49 16.91 2.17
C PRO A 101 4.24 18.24 2.88
N LYS A 102 4.38 18.28 4.21
CA LYS A 102 4.47 19.55 4.95
C LYS A 102 5.66 20.32 4.38
N GLU A 103 5.42 21.29 3.52
CA GLU A 103 6.35 22.41 3.36
C GLU A 103 6.40 23.09 4.73
N GLY A 104 7.55 22.93 5.40
CA GLY A 104 7.81 23.65 6.65
C GLY A 104 7.90 25.14 6.33
N ASP A 105 7.04 25.93 6.96
CA ASP A 105 7.32 27.34 7.25
C ASP A 105 8.52 27.48 8.20
#